data_AF-A0AA45RVK8-F1
#
_entry.id   AF-A0AA45RVK8-F1
#
_cell.length_a   1.000
_cell.length_b   1.000
_cell.length_c   1.000
_cell.angle_alpha   90.00
_cell.angle_beta   90.00
_cell.angle_gamma   90.00
#
_symmetry.space_group_name_H-M   'P 1'
#
loop_
_entity.id
_entity.type
_entity.pdbx_description
1 polymer ?
#
loop_
_entity_poly.entity_id
_entity_poly.type
_entity_poly.pdbx_seq_one_letter_code
_entity_poly.pdbx_strand_id
1 'polypeptide(L)'
;MGWSDAYNYLRNGAAKLGGAEAPRTDQGLPLGARIGSVIQLQQSPLLRAAGDGSLITLPDAGDTRIVAVSQIRLKQSGGLYRYYLDTGDRESKEKFLQVYQDAQGQVAEVMYCTQLARVIPETVEDQEAYMGLAGAGLGDRSYTLWREQLGDVGLDEADLDLVFGERDGVDYRRDAGDPNAEFVTPFSGTETRLDDASGRTGLRQEMYFMPYVRELRGGGNEYLLITTEIISSVNGDASKRGIHVDFVIGIPVEQQRVVIQ
;
A
#
# COMPACT_ATOMS: atom_id res chain seq x y z
N MET A 1 36.30 -28.39 26.37
CA MET A 1 36.30 -26.94 26.04
C MET A 1 36.57 -26.19 27.33
N GLY A 2 37.73 -25.54 27.42
CA GLY A 2 38.19 -24.89 28.66
C GLY A 2 37.59 -23.51 28.81
N TRP A 3 37.43 -23.04 30.06
CA TRP A 3 36.95 -21.69 30.37
C TRP A 3 37.75 -20.56 29.69
N SER A 4 39.00 -20.81 29.30
CA SER A 4 39.84 -19.91 28.49
C SER A 4 39.31 -19.70 27.06
N ASP A 5 38.65 -20.70 26.48
CA ASP A 5 38.11 -20.64 25.11
C ASP A 5 36.84 -19.78 25.07
N ALA A 6 36.01 -19.86 26.11
CA ALA A 6 34.81 -19.04 26.26
C ALA A 6 35.14 -17.55 26.43
N TYR A 7 36.20 -17.23 27.19
CA TYR A 7 36.62 -15.84 27.39
C TYR A 7 37.23 -15.23 26.12
N ASN A 8 37.99 -16.01 25.35
CA ASN A 8 38.52 -15.58 24.05
C ASN A 8 37.42 -15.47 22.99
N TYR A 9 36.39 -16.33 23.01
CA TYR A 9 35.22 -16.22 22.13
C TYR A 9 34.39 -14.96 22.41
N LEU A 10 34.18 -14.62 23.70
CA LEU A 10 33.49 -13.39 24.09
C LEU A 10 34.30 -12.13 23.76
N ARG A 11 35.63 -12.15 23.94
CA ARG A 11 36.51 -11.01 23.64
C ARG A 11 36.65 -10.78 22.13
N ASN A 12 36.78 -11.84 21.34
CA ASN A 12 36.85 -11.76 19.88
C ASN A 12 35.46 -11.53 19.24
N GLY A 13 34.39 -11.99 19.88
CA GLY A 13 33.00 -11.71 19.50
C GLY A 13 32.59 -10.26 19.75
N ALA A 14 32.96 -9.70 20.90
CA ALA A 14 32.73 -8.29 21.22
C ALA A 14 33.56 -7.34 20.32
N ALA A 15 34.77 -7.73 19.93
CA ALA A 15 35.60 -6.96 18.99
C ALA A 15 35.03 -6.97 17.55
N LYS A 16 34.28 -8.02 17.14
CA LYS A 16 33.57 -8.06 15.85
C LYS A 16 32.24 -7.30 15.83
N LEU A 17 31.65 -7.05 17.00
CA LEU A 17 30.40 -6.29 17.16
C LEU A 17 30.59 -4.77 17.22
N GLY A 18 31.84 -4.29 17.24
CA GLY A 18 32.16 -2.85 17.30
C GLY A 18 32.25 -2.15 15.94
N GLY A 19 31.96 -2.81 14.82
CA GLY A 19 32.12 -2.19 13.49
C GLY A 19 31.47 -2.90 12.29
N ALA A 20 30.65 -3.93 12.50
CA ALA A 20 29.83 -4.51 11.43
C ALA A 20 28.41 -3.95 11.54
N GLU A 21 28.02 -3.09 10.59
CA GLU A 21 26.60 -2.79 10.37
C GLU A 21 25.82 -4.12 10.30
N ALA A 22 24.68 -4.18 10.97
CA ALA A 22 23.82 -5.36 10.90
C ALA A 22 23.48 -5.66 9.42
N PRO A 23 23.46 -6.94 9.01
CA PRO A 23 23.17 -7.28 7.62
C PRO A 23 21.79 -6.74 7.24
N ARG A 24 21.72 -6.07 6.08
CA ARG A 24 20.47 -5.52 5.55
C ARG A 24 19.49 -6.62 5.17
N THR A 25 18.22 -6.41 5.44
CA THR A 25 17.14 -7.36 5.16
C THR A 25 16.23 -6.92 4.01
N ASP A 26 16.40 -5.70 3.52
CA ASP A 26 15.63 -5.07 2.44
C ASP A 26 16.25 -5.26 1.04
N GLN A 27 16.89 -6.40 0.80
CA GLN A 27 17.61 -6.71 -0.45
C GLN A 27 16.76 -7.57 -1.40
N GLY A 28 17.08 -7.51 -2.70
CA GLY A 28 16.47 -8.37 -3.72
C GLY A 28 15.02 -8.00 -4.09
N LEU A 29 14.59 -6.78 -3.76
CA LEU A 29 13.29 -6.27 -4.16
C LEU A 29 13.29 -5.88 -5.65
N PRO A 30 12.12 -5.96 -6.32
CA PRO A 30 11.99 -5.49 -7.70
C PRO A 30 12.53 -4.07 -7.90
N LEU A 31 12.98 -3.79 -9.13
CA LEU A 31 13.56 -2.50 -9.51
C LEU A 31 14.81 -2.09 -8.68
N GLY A 32 15.40 -3.02 -7.92
CA GLY A 32 16.53 -2.71 -7.04
C GLY A 32 16.16 -1.84 -5.82
N ALA A 33 14.87 -1.78 -5.49
CA ALA A 33 14.38 -0.98 -4.37
C ALA A 33 14.96 -1.42 -3.03
N ARG A 34 15.12 -0.47 -2.11
CA ARG A 34 15.52 -0.66 -0.72
C ARG A 34 15.17 0.58 0.09
N ILE A 35 15.14 0.46 1.41
CA ILE A 35 14.93 1.59 2.29
C ILE A 35 16.10 2.58 2.15
N GLY A 36 15.76 3.85 1.95
CA GLY A 36 16.68 4.94 1.67
C GLY A 36 16.91 5.22 0.18
N SER A 37 16.45 4.35 -0.72
CA SER A 37 16.56 4.58 -2.16
C SER A 37 15.79 5.81 -2.61
N VAL A 38 16.32 6.49 -3.62
CA VAL A 38 15.71 7.67 -4.21
C VAL A 38 14.85 7.27 -5.40
N ILE A 39 13.60 7.72 -5.41
CA ILE A 39 12.65 7.53 -6.49
C ILE A 39 12.59 8.81 -7.32
N GLN A 40 12.71 8.63 -8.64
CA GLN A 40 12.35 9.64 -9.63
C GLN A 40 11.14 9.14 -10.40
N LEU A 41 10.02 9.84 -10.24
CA LEU A 41 8.77 9.57 -10.92
C LEU A 41 8.48 10.71 -11.91
N GLN A 42 8.32 10.38 -13.18
CA GLN A 42 7.81 11.35 -14.13
C GLN A 42 6.32 11.60 -13.85
N GLN A 43 5.99 12.79 -13.32
CA GLN A 43 4.65 13.11 -12.83
C GLN A 43 3.59 13.35 -13.93
N SER A 44 3.96 13.36 -15.22
CA SER A 44 3.03 13.66 -16.32
C SER A 44 1.74 12.82 -16.33
N PRO A 45 1.76 11.50 -16.05
CA PRO A 45 0.53 10.70 -15.93
C PRO A 45 -0.35 11.13 -14.75
N LEU A 46 0.27 11.48 -13.61
CA LEU A 46 -0.44 11.90 -12.40
C LEU A 46 -1.09 13.26 -12.57
N LEU A 47 -0.36 14.21 -13.17
CA LEU A 47 -0.86 15.55 -13.47
C LEU A 47 -2.06 15.49 -14.44
N ARG A 48 -2.01 14.60 -15.43
CA ARG A 48 -3.14 14.37 -16.33
C ARG A 48 -4.33 13.78 -15.58
N ALA A 49 -4.11 12.72 -14.80
CA ALA A 49 -5.17 12.11 -14.00
C ALA A 49 -5.85 13.12 -13.07
N ALA A 50 -5.07 13.92 -12.34
CA ALA A 50 -5.58 14.98 -11.46
C ALA A 50 -6.43 16.00 -12.25
N GLY A 51 -5.93 16.48 -13.39
CA GLY A 51 -6.69 17.39 -14.27
C GLY A 51 -7.97 16.80 -14.85
N ASP A 52 -8.04 15.47 -14.98
CA ASP A 52 -9.19 14.73 -15.49
C ASP A 52 -10.21 14.32 -14.39
N GLY A 53 -10.01 14.78 -13.14
CA GLY A 53 -10.91 14.54 -12.01
C GLY A 53 -10.56 13.31 -11.15
N SER A 54 -9.27 12.97 -11.10
CA SER A 54 -8.76 11.97 -10.16
C SER A 54 -8.70 12.51 -8.72
N LEU A 55 -8.90 11.61 -7.76
CA LEU A 55 -8.70 11.81 -6.33
C LEU A 55 -7.24 11.58 -5.89
N ILE A 56 -6.31 11.39 -6.83
CA ILE A 56 -4.90 11.17 -6.52
C ILE A 56 -4.27 12.44 -5.94
N THR A 57 -3.58 12.30 -4.81
CA THR A 57 -2.73 13.37 -4.29
C THR A 57 -1.39 13.33 -5.02
N LEU A 58 -0.91 14.46 -5.54
CA LEU A 58 0.38 14.49 -6.22
C LEU A 58 1.56 14.32 -5.23
N PRO A 59 2.70 13.76 -5.68
CA PRO A 59 3.90 13.70 -4.85
C PRO A 59 4.44 15.10 -4.54
N ASP A 60 4.77 15.34 -3.27
CA ASP A 60 5.46 16.54 -2.80
C ASP A 60 6.96 16.46 -3.11
N ALA A 61 7.68 17.59 -3.02
CA ALA A 61 9.13 17.62 -3.25
C ALA A 61 9.93 16.70 -2.30
N GLY A 62 9.37 16.37 -1.14
CA GLY A 62 9.95 15.44 -0.16
C GLY A 62 9.70 13.96 -0.48
N ASP A 63 8.75 13.63 -1.35
CA ASP A 63 8.29 12.27 -1.65
C ASP A 63 9.20 11.57 -2.66
N THR A 64 10.50 11.62 -2.40
CA THR A 64 11.54 11.12 -3.29
C THR A 64 12.33 9.98 -2.69
N ARG A 65 12.03 9.54 -1.46
CA ARG A 65 12.80 8.50 -0.78
C ARG A 65 11.88 7.38 -0.27
N ILE A 66 12.31 6.14 -0.49
CA ILE A 66 11.68 4.97 0.13
C ILE A 66 12.00 4.97 1.63
N VAL A 67 10.98 5.11 2.47
CA VAL A 67 11.10 5.10 3.93
C VAL A 67 10.77 3.73 4.52
N ALA A 68 9.92 2.96 3.85
CA ALA A 68 9.58 1.59 4.23
C ALA A 68 9.30 0.75 2.98
N VAL A 69 9.46 -0.56 3.12
CA VAL A 69 9.15 -1.53 2.05
C VAL A 69 8.29 -2.63 2.60
N SER A 70 7.29 -3.07 1.85
CA SER A 70 6.51 -4.25 2.21
C SER A 70 6.49 -5.30 1.10
N GLN A 71 6.35 -6.55 1.56
CA GLN A 71 5.99 -7.67 0.71
C GLN A 71 4.63 -8.20 1.17
N ILE A 72 3.72 -8.30 0.21
CA ILE A 72 2.40 -8.87 0.38
C ILE A 72 2.40 -10.26 -0.25
N ARG A 73 2.18 -11.28 0.58
CA ARG A 73 2.04 -12.67 0.14
C ARG A 73 0.56 -12.98 -0.04
N LEU A 74 0.13 -12.99 -1.29
CA LEU A 74 -1.20 -13.39 -1.70
C LEU A 74 -1.28 -14.90 -1.84
N LYS A 75 -2.51 -15.44 -1.81
CA LYS A 75 -2.75 -16.87 -2.13
C LYS A 75 -2.48 -17.20 -3.61
N GLN A 76 -2.47 -16.22 -4.50
CA GLN A 76 -2.10 -16.40 -5.92
C GLN A 76 -0.58 -16.37 -6.15
N SER A 77 -0.13 -16.88 -7.29
CA SER A 77 1.26 -16.78 -7.75
C SER A 77 1.61 -15.35 -8.17
N GLY A 78 2.83 -14.91 -7.84
CA GLY A 78 3.34 -13.56 -8.08
C GLY A 78 3.76 -12.89 -6.79
N GLY A 79 4.26 -11.65 -6.88
CA GLY A 79 4.68 -10.86 -5.74
C GLY A 79 4.08 -9.47 -5.80
N LEU A 80 3.43 -9.03 -4.72
CA LEU A 80 2.96 -7.65 -4.59
C LEU A 80 3.82 -6.94 -3.55
N TYR A 81 4.34 -5.77 -3.92
CA TYR A 81 5.26 -4.99 -3.09
C TYR A 81 4.74 -3.56 -2.98
N ARG A 82 4.92 -2.94 -1.81
CA ARG A 82 4.70 -1.49 -1.64
C ARG A 82 6.00 -0.83 -1.22
N TYR A 83 6.39 0.23 -1.92
CA TYR A 83 7.52 1.08 -1.59
C TYR A 83 6.99 2.40 -1.06
N TYR A 84 6.99 2.54 0.26
CA TYR A 84 6.41 3.68 0.95
C TYR A 84 7.34 4.88 0.85
N LEU A 85 6.75 6.00 0.41
CA LEU A 85 7.32 7.35 0.47
C LEU A 85 6.91 8.02 1.79
N ASP A 86 5.69 7.71 2.26
CA ASP A 86 5.19 8.03 3.58
C ASP A 86 4.36 6.84 4.11
N THR A 87 4.59 6.44 5.36
CA THR A 87 3.89 5.33 6.01
C THR A 87 2.59 5.75 6.68
N GLY A 88 2.26 7.05 6.70
CA GLY A 88 1.02 7.58 7.28
C GLY A 88 0.92 7.47 8.80
N ASP A 89 1.99 7.04 9.48
CA ASP A 89 2.01 6.86 10.94
C ASP A 89 2.06 8.20 11.72
N ARG A 90 2.23 9.35 11.03
CA ARG A 90 2.46 10.68 11.62
C ARG A 90 1.52 11.75 11.08
N GLU A 91 0.22 11.63 11.35
CA GLU A 91 -0.88 12.52 10.88
C GLU A 91 -0.90 12.80 9.36
N SER A 92 -0.05 12.12 8.60
CA SER A 92 0.04 12.17 7.14
C SER A 92 -0.71 11.00 6.52
N LYS A 93 -1.06 11.14 5.24
CA LYS A 93 -1.66 10.06 4.45
C LYS A 93 -0.56 9.19 3.86
N GLU A 94 -0.80 7.88 3.77
CA GLU A 94 0.15 6.97 3.13
C GLU A 94 0.37 7.34 1.67
N LYS A 95 1.61 7.26 1.22
CA LYS A 95 1.99 7.40 -0.20
C LYS A 95 2.98 6.30 -0.54
N PHE A 96 2.72 5.54 -1.58
CA PHE A 96 3.60 4.43 -1.98
C PHE A 96 3.54 4.12 -3.46
N LEU A 97 4.60 3.51 -3.98
CA LEU A 97 4.57 2.80 -5.26
C LEU A 97 4.20 1.35 -5.00
N GLN A 98 3.11 0.88 -5.61
CA GLN A 98 2.76 -0.52 -5.64
C GLN A 98 3.38 -1.17 -6.89
N VAL A 99 4.09 -2.29 -6.69
CA VAL A 99 4.76 -3.02 -7.77
C VAL A 99 4.28 -4.46 -7.76
N TYR A 100 3.74 -4.90 -8.89
CA TYR A 100 3.36 -6.29 -9.10
C TYR A 100 4.41 -7.02 -9.95
N GLN A 101 4.90 -8.14 -9.43
CA GLN A 101 5.70 -9.11 -10.16
C GLN A 101 4.86 -10.33 -10.52
N ASP A 102 4.95 -10.74 -11.78
CA ASP A 102 4.31 -11.96 -12.26
C ASP A 102 4.98 -13.23 -11.70
N ALA A 103 4.46 -14.40 -12.10
CA ALA A 103 4.99 -15.69 -11.67
C ALA A 103 6.42 -15.98 -12.19
N GLN A 104 6.90 -15.23 -13.18
CA GLN A 104 8.24 -15.30 -13.75
C GLN A 104 9.21 -14.31 -13.07
N GLY A 105 8.73 -13.54 -12.08
CA GLY A 105 9.50 -12.53 -11.38
C GLY A 105 9.75 -11.26 -12.19
N GLN A 106 9.04 -11.06 -13.30
CA GLN A 106 9.11 -9.82 -14.07
C GLN A 106 8.14 -8.80 -13.50
N VAL A 107 8.55 -7.53 -13.45
CA VAL A 107 7.64 -6.45 -13.08
C VAL A 107 6.63 -6.28 -14.20
N ALA A 108 5.37 -6.55 -13.90
CA ALA A 108 4.27 -6.46 -14.86
C ALA A 108 3.55 -5.12 -14.75
N GLU A 109 3.38 -4.61 -13.53
CA GLU A 109 2.64 -3.37 -13.28
C GLU A 109 3.27 -2.53 -12.17
N VAL A 110 3.19 -1.22 -12.32
CA VAL A 110 3.56 -0.24 -11.30
C VAL A 110 2.43 0.78 -11.17
N MET A 111 2.07 1.12 -9.94
CA MET A 111 1.01 2.06 -9.63
C MET A 111 1.48 3.03 -8.55
N TYR A 112 1.22 4.33 -8.74
CA TYR A 112 1.41 5.31 -7.70
C TYR A 112 0.13 5.45 -6.89
N CYS A 113 0.25 5.30 -5.58
CA CYS A 113 -0.87 5.17 -4.67
C CYS A 113 -0.80 6.23 -3.57
N THR A 114 -1.94 6.84 -3.27
CA THR A 114 -2.11 7.72 -2.09
C THR A 114 -3.35 7.33 -1.32
N GLN A 115 -3.22 7.23 0.00
CA GLN A 115 -4.37 7.03 0.88
C GLN A 115 -5.31 8.21 0.76
N LEU A 116 -6.58 7.91 0.57
CA LEU A 116 -7.67 8.87 0.57
C LEU A 116 -8.18 9.05 2.00
N ALA A 117 -8.63 7.95 2.61
CA ALA A 117 -9.24 7.92 3.93
C ALA A 117 -8.93 6.61 4.66
N ARG A 118 -9.04 6.66 6.00
CA ARG A 118 -8.99 5.49 6.89
C ARG A 118 -10.25 5.44 7.72
N VAL A 119 -10.87 4.27 7.78
CA VAL A 119 -12.04 3.98 8.60
C VAL A 119 -11.67 2.91 9.62
N ILE A 120 -12.14 3.06 10.85
CA ILE A 120 -12.04 2.02 11.89
C ILE A 120 -13.44 1.39 11.99
N PRO A 121 -13.63 0.13 11.56
CA PRO A 121 -14.92 -0.54 11.70
C PRO A 121 -15.35 -0.60 13.17
N GLU A 122 -16.56 -0.14 13.48
CA GLU A 122 -17.07 -0.05 14.85
C GLU A 122 -17.80 -1.33 15.29
N THR A 123 -18.42 -2.03 14.33
CA THR A 123 -19.21 -3.23 14.58
C THR A 123 -18.59 -4.48 13.94
N VAL A 124 -19.00 -5.66 14.41
CA VAL A 124 -18.57 -6.94 13.81
C VAL A 124 -19.11 -7.05 12.39
N GLU A 125 -20.35 -6.61 12.19
CA GLU A 125 -21.03 -6.59 10.91
C GLU A 125 -20.28 -5.72 9.88
N ASP A 126 -19.79 -4.54 10.30
CA ASP A 126 -18.96 -3.68 9.44
C ASP A 126 -17.63 -4.38 9.08
N GLN A 127 -16.98 -5.03 10.06
CA GLN A 127 -15.75 -5.77 9.81
C GLN A 127 -15.98 -6.91 8.80
N GLU A 128 -17.05 -7.68 8.97
CA GLU A 128 -17.40 -8.77 8.07
C GLU A 128 -17.72 -8.26 6.65
N ALA A 129 -18.39 -7.11 6.53
CA ALA A 129 -18.65 -6.46 5.24
C ALA A 129 -17.36 -6.00 4.57
N TYR A 130 -16.45 -5.36 5.31
CA TYR A 130 -15.14 -4.94 4.80
C TYR A 130 -14.16 -6.10 4.56
N MET A 131 -14.46 -7.30 5.04
CA MET A 131 -13.70 -8.52 4.73
C MET A 131 -14.39 -9.38 3.66
N GLY A 132 -15.63 -9.07 3.29
CA GLY A 132 -16.43 -9.84 2.33
C GLY A 132 -16.83 -11.23 2.84
N LEU A 133 -16.91 -11.45 4.16
CA LEU A 133 -17.10 -12.79 4.74
C LEU A 133 -18.51 -13.34 4.54
N ALA A 134 -19.52 -12.47 4.46
CA ALA A 134 -20.92 -12.83 4.26
C ALA A 134 -21.34 -12.92 2.78
N GLY A 135 -20.40 -12.77 1.84
CA GLY A 135 -20.72 -12.73 0.41
C GLY A 135 -21.35 -11.42 -0.07
N ALA A 136 -21.10 -10.34 0.66
CA ALA A 136 -21.54 -8.97 0.37
C ALA A 136 -20.51 -7.96 0.91
N GLY A 137 -20.58 -6.71 0.44
CA GLY A 137 -19.66 -5.64 0.86
C GLY A 137 -18.40 -5.61 0.00
N LEU A 138 -17.22 -5.76 0.63
CA LEU A 138 -15.97 -5.84 -0.11
C LEU A 138 -16.03 -7.07 -1.05
N GLY A 139 -15.97 -6.81 -2.35
CA GLY A 139 -16.18 -7.84 -3.38
C GLY A 139 -17.46 -7.67 -4.20
N ASP A 140 -18.36 -6.76 -3.82
CA ASP A 140 -19.53 -6.40 -4.63
C ASP A 140 -19.14 -5.84 -6.00
N ARG A 141 -20.04 -5.90 -6.98
CA ARG A 141 -19.77 -5.50 -8.38
C ARG A 141 -19.36 -4.04 -8.53
N SER A 142 -19.87 -3.19 -7.67
CA SER A 142 -19.58 -1.76 -7.69
C SER A 142 -19.41 -1.22 -6.28
N TYR A 143 -18.64 -0.14 -6.18
CA TYR A 143 -18.51 0.64 -4.97
C TYR A 143 -18.74 2.11 -5.31
N THR A 144 -19.67 2.76 -4.63
CA THR A 144 -19.92 4.19 -4.78
C THR A 144 -19.20 4.91 -3.66
N LEU A 145 -18.28 5.79 -4.03
CA LEU A 145 -17.65 6.72 -3.09
C LEU A 145 -18.49 7.99 -3.06
N TRP A 146 -19.02 8.34 -1.89
CA TRP A 146 -19.91 9.47 -1.73
C TRP A 146 -19.13 10.75 -1.43
N ARG A 147 -19.60 11.88 -1.97
CA ARG A 147 -18.99 13.20 -1.76
C ARG A 147 -18.91 13.56 -0.28
N GLU A 148 -19.96 13.27 0.48
CA GLU A 148 -20.03 13.53 1.93
C GLU A 148 -18.90 12.82 2.70
N GLN A 149 -18.53 11.60 2.29
CA GLN A 149 -17.43 10.85 2.93
C GLN A 149 -16.06 11.53 2.75
N LEU A 150 -15.93 12.40 1.75
CA LEU A 150 -14.67 13.09 1.43
C LEU A 150 -14.61 14.54 1.91
N GLY A 151 -15.76 15.13 2.31
CA GLY A 151 -15.80 16.48 2.86
C GLY A 151 -14.94 16.61 4.13
N ASP A 152 -14.94 15.57 4.97
CA ASP A 152 -14.14 15.52 6.20
C ASP A 152 -12.67 15.14 5.98
N VAL A 153 -12.32 14.73 4.75
CA VAL A 153 -11.01 14.20 4.37
C VAL A 153 -10.05 15.29 3.86
N GLY A 154 -10.52 16.55 3.85
CA GLY A 154 -9.72 17.75 3.59
C GLY A 154 -9.58 18.15 2.12
N LEU A 155 -10.45 17.65 1.24
CA LEU A 155 -10.56 18.15 -0.13
C LEU A 155 -11.33 19.47 -0.13
N ASP A 156 -10.86 20.46 -0.89
CA ASP A 156 -11.58 21.72 -1.04
C ASP A 156 -12.78 21.57 -2.00
N GLU A 157 -13.69 22.55 -1.99
CA GLU A 157 -14.90 22.50 -2.82
C GLU A 157 -14.58 22.44 -4.33
N ALA A 158 -13.48 23.04 -4.77
CA ALA A 158 -13.11 23.06 -6.19
C ALA A 158 -12.64 21.68 -6.65
N ASP A 159 -11.86 20.98 -5.83
CA ASP A 159 -11.44 19.60 -6.08
C ASP A 159 -12.63 18.64 -6.05
N LEU A 160 -13.53 18.81 -5.08
CA LEU A 160 -14.76 18.02 -5.03
C LEU A 160 -15.63 18.27 -6.27
N ASP A 161 -15.80 19.50 -6.73
CA ASP A 161 -16.55 19.79 -7.95
C ASP A 161 -15.86 19.24 -9.21
N LEU A 162 -14.54 19.25 -9.25
CA LEU A 162 -13.79 18.63 -10.35
C LEU A 162 -14.04 17.12 -10.42
N VAL A 163 -14.05 16.42 -9.29
CA VAL A 163 -14.23 14.97 -9.20
C VAL A 163 -15.70 14.55 -9.40
N PHE A 164 -16.62 15.20 -8.69
CA PHE A 164 -18.02 14.77 -8.59
C PHE A 164 -18.94 15.51 -9.58
N GLY A 165 -18.59 16.75 -9.96
CA GLY A 165 -19.50 17.63 -10.70
C GLY A 165 -20.80 17.85 -9.91
N GLU A 166 -21.94 17.67 -10.59
CA GLU A 166 -23.27 17.78 -9.97
C GLU A 166 -23.73 16.50 -9.25
N ARG A 167 -22.89 15.44 -9.21
CA ARG A 167 -23.27 14.15 -8.61
C ARG A 167 -22.91 14.11 -7.13
N ASP A 168 -23.66 13.34 -6.37
CA ASP A 168 -23.37 13.09 -4.95
C ASP A 168 -22.33 11.98 -4.73
N GLY A 169 -21.97 11.23 -5.79
CA GLY A 169 -21.07 10.08 -5.70
C GLY A 169 -20.37 9.76 -7.01
N VAL A 170 -19.30 8.98 -6.89
CA VAL A 170 -18.54 8.43 -8.02
C VAL A 170 -18.50 6.90 -7.90
N ASP A 171 -18.92 6.23 -8.98
CA ASP A 171 -19.01 4.79 -9.02
C ASP A 171 -17.71 4.18 -9.55
N TYR A 172 -17.21 3.17 -8.84
CA TYR A 172 -16.16 2.29 -9.31
C TYR A 172 -16.74 0.91 -9.56
N ARG A 173 -16.26 0.23 -10.60
CA ARG A 173 -16.57 -1.18 -10.88
C ARG A 173 -15.46 -2.07 -10.36
N ARG A 174 -15.79 -3.25 -9.84
CA ARG A 174 -14.79 -4.24 -9.41
C ARG A 174 -13.91 -4.63 -10.59
N ASP A 175 -12.58 -4.63 -10.40
CA ASP A 175 -11.59 -5.01 -11.42
C ASP A 175 -10.95 -6.37 -11.09
N ALA A 176 -11.80 -7.34 -10.71
CA ALA A 176 -11.36 -8.69 -10.36
C ALA A 176 -12.49 -9.71 -10.59
N GLY A 177 -12.08 -10.92 -11.01
CA GLY A 177 -12.98 -12.04 -11.24
C GLY A 177 -13.92 -11.85 -12.43
N ASP A 178 -15.09 -12.49 -12.39
CA ASP A 178 -16.12 -12.34 -13.41
C ASP A 178 -16.82 -10.96 -13.28
N PRO A 179 -16.83 -10.12 -14.33
CA PRO A 179 -17.52 -8.84 -14.32
C PRO A 179 -19.05 -8.94 -14.10
N ASN A 180 -19.66 -10.09 -14.44
CA ASN A 180 -21.10 -10.30 -14.33
C ASN A 180 -21.52 -10.90 -12.98
N ALA A 181 -20.57 -11.40 -12.18
CA ALA A 181 -20.88 -11.88 -10.85
C ALA A 181 -21.27 -10.70 -9.95
N GLU A 182 -22.37 -10.84 -9.19
CA GLU A 182 -22.77 -9.81 -8.22
C GLU A 182 -21.71 -9.64 -7.13
N PHE A 183 -21.08 -10.74 -6.73
CA PHE A 183 -20.04 -10.78 -5.72
C PHE A 183 -18.86 -11.66 -6.15
N VAL A 184 -17.65 -11.22 -5.82
CA VAL A 184 -16.41 -12.01 -5.92
C VAL A 184 -15.67 -11.91 -4.58
N THR A 185 -15.27 -13.03 -4.02
CA THR A 185 -14.54 -13.05 -2.74
C THR A 185 -13.27 -12.19 -2.83
N PRO A 186 -13.03 -11.29 -1.86
CA PRO A 186 -11.81 -10.50 -1.79
C PRO A 186 -10.56 -11.36 -1.76
N PHE A 187 -9.48 -10.79 -2.28
CA PHE A 187 -8.18 -11.37 -2.11
C PHE A 187 -7.76 -11.26 -0.65
N SER A 188 -7.07 -12.28 -0.14
CA SER A 188 -6.47 -12.23 1.18
C SER A 188 -5.01 -12.66 1.19
N GLY A 189 -4.25 -12.09 2.12
CA GLY A 189 -2.82 -12.30 2.22
C GLY A 189 -2.23 -11.80 3.53
N THR A 190 -0.91 -11.96 3.64
CA THR A 190 -0.14 -11.41 4.76
C THR A 190 0.85 -10.40 4.21
N GLU A 191 0.82 -9.20 4.78
CA GLU A 191 1.82 -8.18 4.55
C GLU A 191 2.89 -8.22 5.64
N THR A 192 4.15 -8.10 5.23
CA THR A 192 5.27 -7.82 6.13
C THR A 192 5.94 -6.54 5.65
N ARG A 193 5.86 -5.48 6.45
CA ARG A 193 6.47 -4.17 6.21
C ARG A 193 7.73 -4.05 7.06
N LEU A 194 8.81 -3.59 6.44
CA LEU A 194 10.06 -3.23 7.09
C LEU A 194 10.15 -1.70 7.13
N ASP A 195 10.34 -1.15 8.33
CA ASP A 195 10.46 0.30 8.54
C ASP A 195 11.92 0.73 8.71
N ASP A 196 12.85 -0.23 8.77
CA ASP A 196 14.28 0.01 8.73
C ASP A 196 15.03 -1.08 7.97
N ALA A 197 16.21 -0.72 7.46
CA ALA A 197 17.03 -1.59 6.61
C ALA A 197 17.54 -2.86 7.31
N SER A 198 17.57 -2.91 8.65
CA SER A 198 17.96 -4.10 9.41
C SER A 198 16.78 -5.01 9.76
N GLY A 199 15.54 -4.59 9.47
CA GLY A 199 14.31 -5.32 9.75
C GLY A 199 14.00 -5.50 11.24
N ARG A 200 14.46 -4.55 12.08
CA ARG A 200 14.17 -4.55 13.53
C ARG A 200 12.82 -3.93 13.86
N THR A 201 12.39 -3.02 13.00
CA THR A 201 11.15 -2.27 13.06
C THR A 201 10.33 -2.53 11.81
N GLY A 202 9.02 -2.45 11.98
CA GLY A 202 8.06 -2.81 10.95
C GLY A 202 6.76 -3.31 11.53
N LEU A 203 5.92 -3.84 10.66
CA LEU A 203 4.67 -4.47 11.07
C LEU A 203 4.39 -5.73 10.26
N ARG A 204 3.54 -6.56 10.84
CA ARG A 204 2.95 -7.72 10.17
C ARG A 204 1.45 -7.64 10.30
N GLN A 205 0.75 -7.80 9.20
CA GLN A 205 -0.70 -7.73 9.16
C GLN A 205 -1.30 -8.74 8.19
N GLU A 206 -2.52 -9.17 8.51
CA GLU A 206 -3.38 -9.86 7.57
C GLU A 206 -4.16 -8.80 6.79
N MET A 207 -4.38 -9.03 5.50
CA MET A 207 -5.11 -8.08 4.67
C MET A 207 -6.18 -8.78 3.84
N TYR A 208 -7.30 -8.08 3.66
CA TYR A 208 -8.37 -8.38 2.71
C TYR A 208 -8.44 -7.21 1.76
N PHE A 209 -8.40 -7.45 0.45
CA PHE A 209 -8.43 -6.34 -0.51
C PHE A 209 -9.20 -6.68 -1.77
N MET A 210 -9.77 -5.63 -2.35
CA MET A 210 -10.43 -5.69 -3.64
C MET A 210 -10.13 -4.42 -4.45
N PRO A 211 -9.60 -4.52 -5.67
CA PRO A 211 -9.46 -3.37 -6.55
C PRO A 211 -10.79 -3.05 -7.23
N TYR A 212 -11.13 -1.77 -7.24
CA TYR A 212 -12.19 -1.19 -8.05
C TYR A 212 -11.59 -0.15 -9.00
N VAL A 213 -12.21 0.06 -10.15
CA VAL A 213 -11.70 0.96 -11.20
C VAL A 213 -12.82 1.85 -11.72
N ARG A 214 -12.47 3.08 -12.10
CA ARG A 214 -13.31 3.96 -12.91
C ARG A 214 -12.49 4.58 -14.03
N GLU A 215 -13.17 5.03 -15.08
CA GLU A 215 -12.56 5.77 -16.17
C GLU A 215 -12.67 7.27 -15.90
N LEU A 216 -11.55 7.98 -16.02
CA LEU A 216 -11.45 9.43 -15.89
C LEU A 216 -11.86 10.11 -17.21
N ARG A 217 -12.15 11.42 -17.17
CA ARG A 217 -12.66 12.17 -18.34
C ARG A 217 -11.73 12.11 -19.56
N GLY A 218 -10.42 12.00 -19.35
CA GLY A 218 -9.41 11.86 -20.40
C GLY A 218 -9.13 10.42 -20.85
N GLY A 219 -9.91 9.44 -20.39
CA GLY A 219 -9.80 8.01 -20.76
C GLY A 219 -8.75 7.21 -19.96
N GLY A 220 -8.11 7.82 -18.97
CA GLY A 220 -7.23 7.11 -18.03
C GLY A 220 -8.02 6.34 -16.98
N ASN A 221 -7.44 5.27 -16.42
CA ASN A 221 -8.04 4.54 -15.31
C ASN A 221 -7.57 5.09 -13.96
N GLU A 222 -8.50 5.23 -13.04
CA GLU A 222 -8.23 5.40 -11.63
C GLU A 222 -8.70 4.17 -10.85
N TYR A 223 -7.83 3.67 -9.98
CA TYR A 223 -8.12 2.58 -9.09
C TYR A 223 -8.49 3.08 -7.70
N LEU A 224 -9.52 2.49 -7.12
CA LEU A 224 -9.82 2.53 -5.70
C LEU A 224 -9.48 1.16 -5.12
N LEU A 225 -8.40 1.12 -4.34
CA LEU A 225 -8.00 -0.07 -3.59
C LEU A 225 -8.59 0.05 -2.20
N ILE A 226 -9.54 -0.83 -1.89
CA ILE A 226 -10.11 -0.94 -0.53
C ILE A 226 -9.40 -2.10 0.15
N THR A 227 -8.70 -1.80 1.24
CA THR A 227 -7.88 -2.76 1.98
C THR A 227 -8.24 -2.75 3.46
N THR A 228 -8.75 -3.88 3.95
CA THR A 228 -8.94 -4.12 5.39
C THR A 228 -7.68 -4.75 5.93
N GLU A 229 -7.06 -4.11 6.91
CA GLU A 229 -5.78 -4.50 7.48
C GLU A 229 -5.95 -4.84 8.95
N ILE A 230 -5.51 -6.04 9.34
CA ILE A 230 -5.57 -6.57 10.71
C ILE A 230 -4.15 -6.72 11.23
N ILE A 231 -3.73 -5.77 12.05
CA ILE A 231 -2.38 -5.72 12.60
C ILE A 231 -2.18 -6.89 13.56
N SER A 232 -1.24 -7.76 13.22
CA SER A 232 -0.84 -8.92 14.02
C SER A 232 0.27 -8.58 15.01
N SER A 233 1.21 -7.72 14.61
CA SER A 233 2.31 -7.26 15.47
C SER A 233 2.97 -6.00 14.92
N VAL A 234 3.49 -5.15 15.80
CA VAL A 234 4.33 -3.98 15.46
C VAL A 234 5.67 -4.11 16.18
N ASN A 235 6.78 -4.04 15.45
CA ASN A 235 8.14 -4.22 15.98
C ASN A 235 8.30 -5.53 16.79
N GLY A 236 7.58 -6.59 16.40
CA GLY A 236 7.55 -7.88 17.09
C GLY A 236 6.64 -7.94 18.33
N ASP A 237 6.01 -6.83 18.72
CA ASP A 237 5.06 -6.78 19.83
C ASP A 237 3.65 -7.14 19.34
N ALA A 238 3.19 -8.33 19.73
CA ALA A 238 1.86 -8.86 19.39
C ALA A 238 0.71 -8.26 20.23
N SER A 239 1.02 -7.45 21.26
CA SER A 239 -0.01 -6.71 22.01
C SER A 239 -0.53 -5.49 21.24
N LYS A 240 0.25 -5.00 20.27
CA LYS A 240 -0.14 -3.91 19.37
C LYS A 240 -0.95 -4.46 18.21
N ARG A 241 -2.26 -4.58 18.45
CA ARG A 241 -3.26 -5.04 17.47
C ARG A 241 -4.22 -3.91 17.13
N GLY A 242 -4.72 -3.94 15.91
CA GLY A 242 -5.69 -2.98 15.40
C GLY A 242 -6.33 -3.53 14.14
N ILE A 243 -7.48 -2.98 13.79
CA ILE A 243 -8.13 -3.18 12.51
C ILE A 243 -8.49 -1.82 11.94
N HIS A 244 -8.19 -1.63 10.67
CA HIS A 244 -8.58 -0.45 9.93
C HIS A 244 -8.84 -0.81 8.47
N VAL A 245 -9.60 0.04 7.80
CA VAL A 245 -9.90 -0.05 6.38
C VAL A 245 -9.35 1.18 5.71
N ASP A 246 -8.47 0.98 4.75
CA ASP A 246 -7.90 2.05 3.94
C ASP A 246 -8.55 2.09 2.57
N PHE A 247 -8.88 3.31 2.16
CA PHE A 247 -9.28 3.66 0.82
C PHE A 247 -8.08 4.31 0.16
N VAL A 248 -7.52 3.67 -0.86
CA VAL A 248 -6.31 4.14 -1.53
C VAL A 248 -6.61 4.38 -3.00
N ILE A 249 -6.24 5.56 -3.49
CA ILE A 249 -6.35 5.91 -4.91
C ILE A 249 -5.05 5.55 -5.60
N GLY A 250 -5.16 4.85 -6.72
CA GLY A 250 -4.03 4.35 -7.50
C GLY A 250 -4.10 4.77 -8.96
N ILE A 251 -3.00 5.33 -9.47
CA ILE A 251 -2.83 5.64 -10.90
C ILE A 251 -1.72 4.76 -11.48
N PRO A 252 -2.02 3.94 -12.51
CA PRO A 252 -0.99 3.17 -13.20
C PRO A 252 0.07 4.08 -13.82
N VAL A 253 1.33 3.68 -13.70
CA VAL A 253 2.45 4.40 -14.30
C VAL A 253 3.31 3.43 -15.12
N GLU A 254 3.75 3.85 -16.30
CA GLU A 254 4.63 3.00 -17.10
C GLU A 254 5.96 2.81 -16.37
N GLN A 255 6.48 1.58 -16.31
CA GLN A 255 7.70 1.26 -15.58
C GLN A 255 8.89 2.16 -15.98
N GLN A 256 8.98 2.56 -17.26
CA GLN A 256 10.05 3.43 -17.77
C GLN A 256 10.01 4.85 -17.18
N ARG A 257 8.91 5.24 -16.56
CA ARG A 257 8.73 6.53 -15.87
C ARG A 257 9.14 6.50 -14.41
N VAL A 258 9.59 5.35 -13.91
CA VAL A 258 10.04 5.13 -12.54
C VAL A 258 11.51 4.74 -12.55
N VAL A 259 12.34 5.53 -11.88
CA VAL A 259 13.75 5.20 -11.64
C VAL A 259 13.99 5.13 -10.14
N ILE A 260 14.62 4.06 -9.68
CA ILE A 260 14.99 3.84 -8.28
C ILE A 260 16.50 3.69 -8.17
N GLN A 261 17.14 4.43 -7.26
CA GLN A 261 18.61 4.49 -7.06
C GLN A 261 19.01 4.26 -5.60
#